data_AF-A0A4U7AX85-F1
#
_entry.id   AF-A0A4U7AX85-F1
#
_cell.length_a   1.000
_cell.length_b   1.000
_cell.length_c   1.000
_cell.angle_alpha   90.00
_cell.angle_beta   90.00
_cell.angle_gamma   90.00
#
_symmetry.space_group_name_H-M   'P 1'
#
loop_
_entity.id
_entity.type
_entity.pdbx_description
1 polymer ?
#
loop_
_entity_poly.entity_id
_entity_poly.type
_entity_poly.pdbx_seq_one_letter_code
_entity_poly.pdbx_strand_id
1 'polypeptide(L)'
;MPSADDEDLSIAEEELTDEILLYKLLWISQELGSRYTFEVTSHRLLMECPGTTPDADLTSALSGALPDLITRIDDIRSRTISAMLTLYADLLDLLTVVDEKPRWCRHASYMGPHRCESMILGSMTFCLTRAGLWPVPEAEEVRGSVAGLHRTLSGLVIHDIGRVGKEGVDHEACNPRGFLRERLQRIVADMEDPLGEEDRKRVEAQGTKMGLGRGGGAGVEQGKETC
;
A
#
# COMPACT_ATOMS: atom_id res chain seq x y z
N MET A 1 23.48 20.33 -20.02
CA MET A 1 22.17 19.67 -19.88
C MET A 1 22.46 18.40 -19.13
N PRO A 2 21.96 18.23 -17.89
CA PRO A 2 22.10 16.96 -17.19
C PRO A 2 21.38 15.87 -17.99
N SER A 3 22.01 14.70 -18.08
CA SER A 3 21.47 13.52 -18.75
C SER A 3 20.28 12.99 -17.96
N ALA A 4 19.28 12.42 -18.64
CA ALA A 4 18.14 11.76 -17.98
C ALA A 4 18.58 10.65 -17.00
N ASP A 5 19.80 10.12 -17.17
CA ASP A 5 20.40 9.12 -16.29
C ASP A 5 20.84 9.68 -14.92
N ASP A 6 21.13 10.99 -14.81
CA ASP A 6 21.55 11.63 -13.55
C ASP A 6 20.37 11.92 -12.61
N GLU A 7 19.17 12.17 -13.14
CA GLU A 7 17.97 12.41 -12.33
C GLU A 7 17.44 11.10 -11.70
N ASP A 8 17.43 9.99 -12.44
CA ASP A 8 17.01 8.67 -11.94
C ASP A 8 17.92 8.14 -10.83
N LEU A 9 19.24 8.38 -10.92
CA LEU A 9 20.19 8.03 -9.87
C LEU A 9 19.96 8.85 -8.59
N SER A 10 19.68 10.15 -8.72
CA SER A 10 19.46 11.03 -7.57
C SER A 10 18.19 10.67 -6.78
N ILE A 11 17.11 10.28 -7.47
CA ILE A 11 15.85 9.88 -6.84
C ILE A 11 15.99 8.51 -6.15
N ALA A 12 16.68 7.57 -6.80
CA ALA A 12 16.92 6.24 -6.22
C ALA A 12 17.83 6.30 -4.98
N GLU A 13 18.82 7.20 -4.95
CA GLU A 13 19.66 7.42 -3.76
C GLU A 13 18.88 8.06 -2.60
N GLU A 14 18.00 9.03 -2.88
CA GLU A 14 17.19 9.71 -1.87
C GLU A 14 16.13 8.76 -1.25
N GLU A 15 15.45 7.95 -2.07
CA GLU A 15 14.50 6.93 -1.59
C GLU A 15 15.17 5.83 -0.75
N LEU A 16 16.39 5.41 -1.11
CA LEU A 16 17.18 4.46 -0.32
C LEU A 16 17.54 5.04 1.06
N THR A 17 17.87 6.32 1.11
CA THR A 17 18.21 6.98 2.38
C THR A 17 17.01 7.07 3.33
N ASP A 18 15.81 7.33 2.80
CA ASP A 18 14.58 7.41 3.59
C ASP A 18 14.17 6.05 4.16
N GLU A 19 14.28 4.97 3.38
CA GLU A 19 13.98 3.61 3.84
C GLU A 19 14.95 3.16 4.95
N ILE A 20 16.25 3.41 4.79
CA ILE A 20 17.26 3.11 5.82
C ILE A 20 16.98 3.90 7.11
N LEU A 21 16.53 5.16 7.00
CA LEU A 21 16.15 5.97 8.15
C LEU A 21 14.95 5.38 8.90
N LEU A 22 13.96 4.83 8.19
CA LEU A 22 12.81 4.16 8.82
C LEU A 22 13.23 2.89 9.57
N TYR A 23 14.10 2.06 8.99
CA TYR A 23 14.63 0.89 9.70
C TYR A 23 15.44 1.28 10.95
N LYS A 24 16.27 2.33 10.86
CA LYS A 24 17.01 2.86 12.02
C LYS A 24 16.06 3.42 13.08
N LEU A 25 15.03 4.16 12.69
CA LEU A 25 14.02 4.70 13.60
C LEU A 25 13.23 3.59 14.28
N LEU A 26 12.90 2.52 13.55
CA LEU A 26 12.26 1.33 14.10
C LEU A 26 13.13 0.71 15.19
N TRP A 27 14.41 0.49 14.91
CA TRP A 27 15.35 -0.05 15.88
C TRP A 27 15.52 0.87 17.11
N ILE A 28 15.74 2.17 16.90
CA ILE A 28 15.89 3.15 18.00
C ILE A 28 14.62 3.21 18.86
N SER A 29 13.45 3.26 18.24
CA SER A 29 12.18 3.32 18.96
C SER A 29 11.94 2.06 19.79
N GLN A 30 12.38 0.91 19.31
CA GLN A 30 12.39 -0.33 20.08
C GLN A 30 13.35 -0.24 21.29
N GLU A 31 14.62 0.13 21.07
CA GLU A 31 15.63 0.22 22.14
C GLU A 31 15.25 1.21 23.25
N LEU A 32 14.59 2.31 22.88
CA LEU A 32 14.09 3.33 23.79
C LEU A 32 12.72 3.00 24.39
N GLY A 33 12.02 1.97 23.89
CA GLY A 33 10.67 1.63 24.32
C GLY A 33 9.60 2.67 23.96
N SER A 34 9.80 3.39 22.85
CA SER A 34 8.85 4.39 22.35
C SER A 34 7.74 3.71 21.53
N ARG A 35 6.69 3.25 22.22
CA ARG A 35 5.59 2.48 21.61
C ARG A 35 4.94 3.18 20.40
N TYR A 36 4.55 4.44 20.54
CA TYR A 36 3.88 5.18 19.46
C TYR A 36 4.78 5.31 18.22
N THR A 37 6.04 5.70 18.42
CA THR A 37 7.01 5.85 17.32
C THR A 37 7.27 4.52 16.65
N PHE A 38 7.38 3.45 17.43
CA PHE A 38 7.55 2.10 16.92
C PHE A 38 6.38 1.67 16.04
N GLU A 39 5.15 1.81 16.54
CA GLU A 39 3.92 1.49 15.80
C GLU A 39 3.81 2.27 14.49
N VAL A 40 3.97 3.60 14.54
CA VAL A 40 3.92 4.44 13.35
C VAL A 40 5.01 4.05 12.35
N THR A 41 6.23 3.79 12.81
CA THR A 41 7.34 3.44 11.92
C THR A 41 7.13 2.09 11.24
N SER A 42 6.61 1.08 11.95
CA SER A 42 6.24 -0.21 11.35
C SER A 42 5.19 -0.07 10.26
N HIS A 43 4.14 0.74 10.48
CA HIS A 43 3.14 1.00 9.46
C HIS A 43 3.69 1.77 8.26
N ARG A 44 4.62 2.71 8.48
CA ARG A 44 5.29 3.43 7.40
C ARG A 44 6.18 2.50 6.57
N LEU A 45 6.95 1.61 7.19
CA LEU A 45 7.71 0.58 6.47
C LEU A 45 6.79 -0.29 5.61
N LEU A 46 5.65 -0.71 6.16
CA LEU A 46 4.65 -1.47 5.42
C LEU A 46 4.09 -0.71 4.21
N MET A 47 3.72 0.56 4.38
CA MET A 47 2.97 1.31 3.37
C MET A 47 3.84 2.09 2.37
N GLU A 48 4.95 2.65 2.82
CA GLU A 48 5.70 3.69 2.10
C GLU A 48 6.99 3.18 1.46
N CYS A 49 7.58 2.11 1.99
CA CYS A 49 8.84 1.58 1.45
C CYS A 49 8.62 0.80 0.16
N PRO A 50 9.62 0.73 -0.74
CA PRO A 50 9.62 -0.15 -1.91
C PRO A 50 9.93 -1.62 -1.56
N GLY A 51 10.39 -1.91 -0.33
CA GLY A 51 10.68 -3.28 0.13
C GLY A 51 12.10 -3.70 -0.19
N THR A 52 13.06 -2.78 -0.08
CA THR A 52 14.46 -3.15 -0.19
C THR A 52 14.93 -3.77 1.11
N THR A 53 15.78 -4.79 1.01
CA THR A 53 16.41 -5.39 2.17
C THR A 53 17.38 -4.38 2.80
N PRO A 54 17.23 -4.06 4.09
CA PRO A 54 18.17 -3.18 4.77
C PRO A 54 19.58 -3.79 4.78
N ASP A 55 20.56 -2.94 5.04
CA ASP A 55 21.95 -3.37 5.23
C ASP A 55 22.06 -4.55 6.22
N ALA A 56 23.04 -5.43 6.00
CA ALA A 56 23.19 -6.67 6.76
C ALA A 56 23.34 -6.44 8.27
N ASP A 57 24.01 -5.36 8.68
CA ASP A 57 24.20 -5.04 10.10
C ASP A 57 22.87 -4.60 10.74
N LEU A 58 22.08 -3.81 10.02
CA LEU A 58 20.77 -3.34 10.49
C LEU A 58 19.74 -4.49 10.54
N THR A 59 19.79 -5.37 9.54
CA THR A 59 18.97 -6.60 9.51
C THR A 59 19.29 -7.50 10.71
N SER A 60 20.58 -7.67 11.03
CA SER A 60 21.03 -8.46 12.18
C SER A 60 20.55 -7.86 13.52
N ALA A 61 20.71 -6.54 13.69
CA ALA A 61 20.25 -5.84 14.89
C ALA A 61 18.72 -5.93 15.08
N LEU A 62 17.96 -5.73 14.00
CA LEU A 62 16.50 -5.85 14.02
C LEU A 62 16.05 -7.29 14.28
N SER A 63 16.69 -8.29 13.66
CA SER A 63 16.35 -9.71 13.86
C SER A 63 16.59 -10.16 15.30
N GLY A 64 17.62 -9.63 15.97
CA GLY A 64 17.86 -9.88 17.39
C GLY A 64 16.81 -9.26 18.30
N ALA A 65 16.38 -8.03 18.00
CA ALA A 65 15.42 -7.29 18.82
C ALA A 65 13.96 -7.71 18.57
N LEU A 66 13.61 -7.99 17.32
CA LEU A 66 12.26 -8.21 16.79
C LEU A 66 12.31 -9.35 15.75
N PRO A 67 12.38 -10.60 16.23
CA PRO A 67 12.39 -11.74 15.33
C PRO A 67 11.12 -11.71 14.47
N ASP A 68 11.31 -11.91 13.16
CA ASP A 68 10.26 -12.08 12.15
C ASP A 68 9.44 -10.83 11.77
N LEU A 69 9.66 -9.66 12.38
CA LEU A 69 8.86 -8.46 12.04
C LEU A 69 9.07 -8.02 10.59
N ILE A 70 10.31 -7.99 10.11
CA ILE A 70 10.62 -7.54 8.75
C ILE A 70 10.04 -8.51 7.73
N THR A 71 10.23 -9.81 7.93
CA THR A 71 9.61 -10.86 7.09
C THR A 71 8.09 -10.73 7.07
N ARG A 72 7.46 -10.48 8.21
CA ARG A 72 6.00 -10.29 8.27
C ARG A 72 5.55 -9.05 7.50
N ILE A 73 6.29 -7.94 7.62
CA ILE A 73 6.03 -6.73 6.83
C ILE A 73 6.09 -7.06 5.34
N ASP A 74 7.15 -7.74 4.88
CA ASP A 74 7.31 -8.12 3.47
C ASP A 74 6.19 -9.07 2.98
N ASP A 75 5.80 -10.04 3.80
CA ASP A 75 4.69 -10.96 3.49
C ASP A 75 3.35 -10.22 3.36
N ILE A 76 3.06 -9.27 4.26
CA ILE A 76 1.85 -8.45 4.18
C ILE A 76 1.89 -7.58 2.93
N ARG A 77 3.04 -6.98 2.59
CA ARG A 77 3.22 -6.16 1.38
C ARG A 77 2.96 -6.97 0.13
N SER A 78 3.63 -8.11 -0.03
CA SER A 78 3.52 -8.97 -1.21
C SER A 78 2.06 -9.42 -1.42
N ARG A 79 1.38 -9.89 -0.37
CA ARG A 79 -0.05 -10.25 -0.41
C ARG A 79 -0.94 -9.06 -0.81
N THR A 80 -0.67 -7.88 -0.26
CA THR A 80 -1.47 -6.68 -0.52
C THR A 80 -1.30 -6.19 -1.96
N ILE A 81 -0.05 -6.15 -2.45
CA ILE A 81 0.27 -5.82 -3.85
C ILE A 81 -0.40 -6.82 -4.80
N SER A 82 -0.24 -8.12 -4.52
CA SER A 82 -0.88 -9.18 -5.31
C SER A 82 -2.40 -8.98 -5.39
N ALA A 83 -3.07 -8.75 -4.26
CA ALA A 83 -4.51 -8.52 -4.23
C ALA A 83 -4.95 -7.31 -5.07
N MET A 84 -4.17 -6.22 -5.07
CA MET A 84 -4.45 -5.04 -5.91
C MET A 84 -4.29 -5.34 -7.40
N LEU A 85 -3.25 -6.07 -7.78
CA LEU A 85 -2.97 -6.40 -9.19
C LEU A 85 -3.96 -7.42 -9.73
N THR A 86 -4.29 -8.45 -8.94
CA THR A 86 -5.30 -9.47 -9.30
C THR A 86 -6.65 -8.84 -9.59
N LEU A 87 -7.05 -7.79 -8.86
CA LEU A 87 -8.30 -7.06 -9.15
C LEU A 87 -8.36 -6.53 -10.59
N TYR A 88 -7.25 -6.02 -11.11
CA TYR A 88 -7.16 -5.52 -12.48
C TYR A 88 -7.02 -6.65 -13.48
N ALA A 89 -6.22 -7.68 -13.17
CA ALA A 89 -6.09 -8.87 -14.00
C ALA A 89 -7.45 -9.57 -14.22
N ASP A 90 -8.21 -9.79 -13.14
CA ASP A 90 -9.54 -10.41 -13.20
C ASP A 90 -10.51 -9.62 -14.08
N LEU A 91 -10.47 -8.29 -14.01
CA LEU A 91 -11.32 -7.44 -14.83
C LEU A 91 -10.87 -7.47 -16.30
N LEU A 92 -9.57 -7.46 -16.59
CA LEU A 92 -9.05 -7.60 -17.95
C LEU A 92 -9.41 -8.96 -18.56
N ASP A 93 -9.32 -10.04 -17.78
CA ASP A 93 -9.76 -11.38 -18.18
C ASP A 93 -11.26 -11.41 -18.48
N LEU A 94 -12.08 -10.74 -17.66
CA LEU A 94 -13.51 -10.62 -17.91
C LEU A 94 -13.83 -9.84 -19.19
N LEU A 95 -13.03 -8.82 -19.53
CA LEU A 95 -13.23 -7.98 -20.71
C LEU A 95 -12.68 -8.61 -22.00
N THR A 96 -11.71 -9.52 -21.90
CA THR A 96 -11.08 -10.20 -23.04
C THR A 96 -11.78 -11.50 -23.42
N VAL A 97 -12.34 -12.24 -22.45
CA VAL A 97 -13.06 -13.48 -22.72
C VAL A 97 -14.49 -13.19 -23.19
N VAL A 98 -14.70 -13.32 -24.49
CA VAL A 98 -15.98 -13.10 -25.16
C VAL A 98 -16.90 -14.32 -24.99
N ASP A 99 -18.12 -14.10 -24.52
CA ASP A 99 -19.25 -15.06 -24.49
C ASP A 99 -19.16 -16.28 -23.56
N GLU A 100 -18.07 -16.47 -22.81
CA GLU A 100 -17.94 -17.54 -21.81
C GLU A 100 -18.34 -17.10 -20.39
N LYS A 101 -18.31 -15.78 -20.10
CA LYS A 101 -18.62 -15.18 -18.79
C LYS A 101 -19.78 -14.18 -18.90
N PRO A 102 -20.51 -13.88 -17.79
CA PRO A 102 -21.49 -12.81 -17.76
C PRO A 102 -20.86 -11.49 -18.23
N ARG A 103 -21.49 -10.82 -19.19
CA ARG A 103 -20.94 -9.59 -19.77
C ARG A 103 -20.91 -8.46 -18.75
N TRP A 104 -19.85 -7.66 -18.80
CA TRP A 104 -19.72 -6.45 -17.99
C TRP A 104 -20.74 -5.38 -18.42
N CYS A 105 -20.93 -5.17 -19.73
CA CYS A 105 -21.90 -4.21 -20.23
C CYS A 105 -23.33 -4.76 -20.11
N ARG A 106 -24.18 -4.04 -19.38
CA ARG A 106 -25.62 -4.37 -19.24
C ARG A 106 -26.45 -4.07 -20.50
N HIS A 107 -25.87 -3.34 -21.45
CA HIS A 107 -26.53 -2.84 -22.67
C HIS A 107 -25.99 -3.49 -23.94
N ALA A 108 -25.36 -4.65 -23.81
CA ALA A 108 -24.73 -5.40 -24.90
C ALA A 108 -25.66 -5.74 -26.09
N SER A 109 -26.97 -5.55 -25.94
CA SER A 109 -27.99 -5.72 -26.99
C SER A 109 -28.20 -4.50 -27.90
N TYR A 110 -27.73 -3.29 -27.53
CA TYR A 110 -28.10 -2.03 -28.19
C TYR A 110 -27.06 -1.46 -29.17
N MET A 111 -25.78 -1.73 -28.93
CA MET A 111 -24.68 -1.45 -29.86
C MET A 111 -24.01 -2.78 -30.18
N GLY A 112 -23.54 -2.96 -31.42
CA GLY A 112 -22.89 -4.20 -31.87
C GLY A 112 -21.93 -4.78 -30.82
N PRO A 113 -21.80 -6.11 -30.76
CA PRO A 113 -21.26 -6.81 -29.60
C PRO A 113 -19.88 -6.26 -29.20
N HIS A 114 -19.69 -6.00 -27.90
CA HIS A 114 -18.42 -5.66 -27.22
C HIS A 114 -17.90 -4.21 -27.30
N ARG A 115 -18.58 -3.26 -27.94
CA ARG A 115 -18.03 -1.89 -28.06
C ARG A 115 -17.70 -1.23 -26.72
N CYS A 116 -18.57 -1.41 -25.72
CA CYS A 116 -18.37 -0.80 -24.40
C CYS A 116 -17.19 -1.44 -23.69
N GLU A 117 -17.13 -2.77 -23.70
CA GLU A 117 -16.04 -3.55 -23.12
C GLU A 117 -14.71 -3.26 -23.82
N SER A 118 -14.69 -3.10 -25.15
CA SER A 118 -13.48 -2.72 -25.90
C SER A 118 -12.99 -1.32 -25.55
N MET A 119 -13.89 -0.35 -25.32
CA MET A 119 -13.51 0.98 -24.86
C MET A 119 -12.86 0.94 -23.48
N ILE A 120 -13.49 0.21 -22.55
CA ILE A 120 -12.99 0.03 -21.20
C ILE A 120 -11.62 -0.66 -21.24
N LEU A 121 -11.53 -1.81 -21.93
CA LEU A 121 -10.30 -2.57 -22.10
C LEU A 121 -9.19 -1.72 -22.69
N GLY A 122 -9.45 -0.99 -23.78
CA GLY A 122 -8.48 -0.11 -24.43
C GLY A 122 -7.97 0.98 -23.49
N SER A 123 -8.87 1.63 -22.73
CA SER A 123 -8.46 2.65 -21.75
C SER A 123 -7.65 2.07 -20.59
N MET A 124 -8.04 0.90 -20.07
CA MET A 124 -7.31 0.22 -19.00
C MET A 124 -5.92 -0.20 -19.46
N THR A 125 -5.80 -0.88 -20.61
CA THR A 125 -4.52 -1.28 -21.18
C THR A 125 -3.61 -0.07 -21.38
N PHE A 126 -4.12 1.00 -21.99
CA PHE A 126 -3.35 2.23 -22.19
C PHE A 126 -2.86 2.85 -20.88
N CYS A 127 -3.74 2.97 -19.87
CA CYS A 127 -3.37 3.54 -18.58
C CYS A 127 -2.38 2.67 -17.81
N LEU A 128 -2.54 1.35 -17.84
CA LEU A 128 -1.59 0.41 -17.23
C LEU A 128 -0.22 0.45 -17.93
N THR A 129 -0.19 0.51 -19.28
CA THR A 129 1.05 0.68 -20.04
C THR A 129 1.77 1.96 -19.64
N ARG A 130 1.05 3.08 -19.55
CA ARG A 130 1.64 4.36 -19.12
C ARG A 130 2.15 4.33 -17.68
N ALA A 131 1.52 3.53 -16.82
CA ALA A 131 1.95 3.33 -15.44
C ALA A 131 3.09 2.31 -15.29
N GLY A 132 3.56 1.68 -16.37
CA GLY A 132 4.56 0.61 -16.31
C GLY A 132 4.04 -0.70 -15.70
N LEU A 133 2.72 -0.89 -15.66
CA LEU A 133 2.04 -2.06 -15.09
C LEU A 133 1.35 -2.91 -16.17
N TRP A 134 1.81 -2.80 -17.42
CA TRP A 134 1.32 -3.64 -18.53
C TRP A 134 2.47 -4.45 -19.15
N PRO A 135 2.32 -5.78 -19.35
CA PRO A 135 1.22 -6.61 -18.81
C PRO A 135 1.13 -6.51 -17.28
N VAL A 136 0.00 -6.88 -16.69
CA VAL A 136 -0.17 -6.81 -15.23
C VAL A 136 0.92 -7.67 -14.59
N PRO A 137 1.82 -7.10 -13.79
CA PRO A 137 2.96 -7.82 -13.23
C PRO A 137 2.53 -8.72 -12.06
N GLU A 138 3.42 -9.64 -11.68
CA GLU A 138 3.36 -10.31 -10.39
C GLU A 138 3.83 -9.38 -9.26
N ALA A 139 3.46 -9.70 -8.02
CA ALA A 139 3.77 -8.82 -6.88
C ALA A 139 5.27 -8.58 -6.67
N GLU A 140 6.10 -9.59 -6.96
CA GLU A 140 7.56 -9.55 -6.83
C GLU A 140 8.23 -8.61 -7.86
N GLU A 141 7.53 -8.33 -8.96
CA GLU A 141 8.05 -7.46 -10.04
C GLU A 141 7.76 -5.97 -9.76
N VAL A 142 6.92 -5.66 -8.77
CA VAL A 142 6.58 -4.30 -8.39
C VAL A 142 7.69 -3.70 -7.52
N ARG A 143 8.35 -2.67 -8.04
CA ARG A 143 9.40 -1.92 -7.33
C ARG A 143 8.88 -0.79 -6.45
N GLY A 144 7.58 -0.49 -6.52
CA GLY A 144 6.96 0.61 -5.78
C GLY A 144 6.40 0.19 -4.42
N SER A 145 6.03 1.18 -3.60
CA SER A 145 5.37 0.94 -2.33
C SER A 145 3.89 0.60 -2.47
N VAL A 146 3.29 -0.01 -1.42
CA VAL A 146 1.85 -0.29 -1.37
C VAL A 146 1.04 1.01 -1.56
N ALA A 147 1.43 2.08 -0.88
CA ALA A 147 0.79 3.39 -1.01
C ALA A 147 1.00 3.99 -2.41
N GLY A 148 2.18 3.80 -3.01
CA GLY A 148 2.47 4.21 -4.38
C GLY A 148 1.57 3.50 -5.39
N LEU A 149 1.53 2.16 -5.34
CA LEU A 149 0.70 1.34 -6.21
C LEU A 149 -0.79 1.67 -6.06
N HIS A 150 -1.29 1.78 -4.83
CA HIS A 150 -2.68 2.16 -4.57
C HIS A 150 -3.03 3.51 -5.21
N ARG A 151 -2.16 4.52 -5.09
CA ARG A 151 -2.35 5.84 -5.73
C ARG A 151 -2.36 5.72 -7.25
N THR A 152 -1.42 4.99 -7.82
CA THR A 152 -1.33 4.75 -9.26
C THR A 152 -2.60 4.10 -9.81
N LEU A 153 -3.02 2.98 -9.21
CA LEU A 153 -4.20 2.23 -9.64
C LEU A 153 -5.51 3.03 -9.44
N SER A 154 -5.66 3.69 -8.28
CA SER A 154 -6.84 4.54 -8.00
C SER A 154 -6.93 5.77 -8.92
N GLY A 155 -5.79 6.21 -9.47
CA GLY A 155 -5.67 7.35 -10.37
C GLY A 155 -5.94 7.04 -11.84
N LEU A 156 -6.13 5.77 -12.22
CA LEU A 156 -6.35 5.41 -13.61
C LEU A 156 -7.67 6.00 -14.14
N VAL A 157 -7.59 6.59 -15.33
CA VAL A 157 -8.74 7.20 -16.01
C VAL A 157 -9.29 6.20 -17.01
N ILE A 158 -10.36 5.52 -16.60
CA ILE A 158 -11.04 4.53 -17.43
C ILE A 158 -12.20 5.22 -18.15
N HIS A 159 -12.28 5.01 -19.45
CA HIS A 159 -13.31 5.58 -20.30
C HIS A 159 -14.39 4.55 -20.62
N ASP A 160 -15.63 5.01 -20.65
CA ASP A 160 -16.78 4.30 -21.20
C ASP A 160 -17.31 5.05 -22.44
N ILE A 161 -18.38 4.55 -23.04
CA ILE A 161 -18.97 5.18 -24.24
C ILE A 161 -19.79 6.44 -23.90
N GLY A 162 -20.28 6.56 -22.66
CA GLY A 162 -21.23 7.58 -22.24
C GLY A 162 -22.59 7.40 -22.92
N ARG A 163 -23.32 8.51 -23.06
CA ARG A 163 -24.64 8.53 -23.69
C ARG A 163 -24.53 8.56 -25.22
N VAL A 164 -25.12 7.58 -25.89
CA VAL A 164 -25.07 7.46 -27.36
C VAL A 164 -26.24 8.18 -28.03
N GLY A 165 -26.07 9.47 -28.32
CA GLY A 165 -27.12 10.29 -28.95
C GLY A 165 -28.15 10.84 -27.96
N LYS A 166 -29.09 11.66 -28.44
CA LYS A 166 -30.02 12.42 -27.56
C LYS A 166 -31.04 11.56 -26.81
N GLU A 167 -31.39 10.39 -27.36
CA GLU A 167 -32.34 9.42 -26.77
C GLU A 167 -31.70 8.05 -26.49
N GLY A 168 -30.37 7.93 -26.65
CA GLY A 168 -29.71 6.64 -26.50
C GLY A 168 -29.44 6.24 -25.07
N VAL A 169 -29.10 4.96 -24.95
CA VAL A 169 -28.72 4.34 -23.69
C VAL A 169 -27.44 4.96 -23.14
N ASP A 170 -27.40 5.14 -21.83
CA ASP A 170 -26.26 5.71 -21.11
C ASP A 170 -25.36 4.60 -20.57
N HIS A 171 -24.11 4.60 -20.99
CA HIS A 171 -23.10 3.62 -20.59
C HIS A 171 -22.22 4.08 -19.43
N GLU A 172 -22.47 5.24 -18.81
CA GLU A 172 -21.68 5.73 -17.67
C GLU A 172 -21.63 4.70 -16.52
N ALA A 173 -22.75 4.01 -16.28
CA ALA A 173 -22.84 2.95 -15.26
C ALA A 173 -22.03 1.68 -15.60
N CYS A 174 -21.56 1.53 -16.83
CA CYS A 174 -20.66 0.46 -17.24
C CYS A 174 -19.19 0.80 -16.93
N ASN A 175 -18.86 2.01 -16.49
CA ASN A 175 -17.49 2.37 -16.14
C ASN A 175 -17.05 1.65 -14.85
N PRO A 176 -15.99 0.82 -14.87
CA PRO A 176 -15.57 0.06 -13.69
C PRO A 176 -14.88 0.91 -12.62
N ARG A 177 -14.61 2.19 -12.85
CA ARG A 177 -13.87 3.05 -11.93
C ARG A 177 -14.44 3.05 -10.51
N GLY A 178 -15.77 3.11 -10.37
CA GLY A 178 -16.43 3.08 -9.06
C GLY A 178 -16.16 1.77 -8.31
N PHE A 179 -16.35 0.64 -9.00
CA PHE A 179 -16.10 -0.71 -8.50
C PHE A 179 -14.63 -0.90 -8.10
N LEU A 180 -13.69 -0.53 -8.98
CA LEU A 180 -12.25 -0.68 -8.75
C LEU A 180 -11.79 0.14 -7.55
N ARG A 181 -12.20 1.41 -7.47
CA ARG A 181 -11.82 2.29 -6.36
C ARG A 181 -12.31 1.77 -5.01
N GLU A 182 -13.58 1.33 -4.95
CA GLU A 182 -14.14 0.76 -3.72
C GLU A 182 -13.39 -0.52 -3.31
N ARG A 183 -13.05 -1.38 -4.27
CA ARG A 183 -12.38 -2.65 -3.97
C ARG A 183 -10.92 -2.45 -3.57
N LEU A 184 -10.19 -1.54 -4.22
CA LEU A 184 -8.84 -1.11 -3.80
C LEU A 184 -8.84 -0.56 -2.38
N GLN A 185 -9.80 0.32 -2.06
CA GLN A 185 -9.92 0.88 -0.72
C GLN A 185 -10.16 -0.20 0.34
N ARG A 186 -10.99 -1.21 0.01
CA ARG A 186 -11.20 -2.36 0.90
C ARG A 186 -9.93 -3.20 1.09
N ILE A 187 -9.16 -3.44 0.03
CA ILE A 187 -7.89 -4.19 0.13
C ILE A 187 -6.94 -3.53 1.14
N VAL A 188 -6.80 -2.20 1.10
CA VAL A 188 -5.95 -1.47 2.06
C VAL A 188 -6.57 -1.45 3.47
N ALA A 189 -7.89 -1.30 3.57
CA ALA A 189 -8.59 -1.26 4.85
C ALA A 189 -8.57 -2.62 5.59
N ASP A 190 -8.57 -3.73 4.85
CA ASP A 190 -8.52 -5.09 5.36
C ASP A 190 -7.07 -5.58 5.57
N MET A 191 -6.08 -4.72 5.35
CA MET A 191 -4.67 -5.06 5.50
C MET A 191 -4.35 -5.40 6.95
N GLU A 192 -3.60 -6.49 7.13
CA GLU A 192 -3.18 -6.96 8.44
C GLU A 192 -2.27 -5.95 9.15
N ASP A 193 -2.42 -5.84 10.46
CA ASP A 193 -1.52 -5.05 11.30
C ASP A 193 -0.15 -5.76 11.38
N PRO A 194 0.97 -5.11 11.00
CA PRO A 194 2.27 -5.76 11.05
C PRO A 194 2.70 -6.08 12.49
N LEU A 195 2.09 -5.45 13.51
CA LEU A 195 2.46 -5.60 14.91
C LEU A 195 1.48 -6.48 15.68
N GLY A 196 2.01 -7.58 16.22
CA GLY A 196 1.31 -8.43 17.17
C GLY A 196 1.32 -7.86 18.59
N GLU A 197 0.55 -8.46 19.49
CA GLU A 197 0.56 -8.09 20.91
C GLU A 197 1.94 -8.27 21.55
N GLU A 198 2.67 -9.31 21.16
CA GLU A 198 4.00 -9.61 21.72
C GLU A 198 5.04 -8.57 21.32
N ASP A 199 4.95 -8.02 20.10
CA ASP A 199 5.82 -6.94 19.63
C ASP A 199 5.61 -5.69 20.49
N ARG A 200 4.35 -5.34 20.75
CA ARG A 200 3.98 -4.20 21.61
C ARG A 200 4.44 -4.38 23.05
N LYS A 201 4.21 -5.57 23.64
CA LYS A 201 4.66 -5.89 25.01
C LYS A 201 6.18 -5.79 25.14
N ARG A 202 6.92 -6.20 24.11
CA ARG A 202 8.39 -6.12 24.11
C ARG A 202 8.87 -4.66 24.17
N VAL A 203 8.29 -3.79 23.36
CA VAL A 203 8.61 -2.35 23.36
C VAL A 203 8.26 -1.70 24.70
N GLU A 204 7.10 -2.04 25.27
CA GLU A 204 6.67 -1.52 26.59
C GLU A 204 7.59 -1.98 27.73
N ALA A 205 8.01 -3.25 27.72
CA ALA A 205 8.95 -3.78 28.69
C ALA A 205 10.30 -3.04 28.62
N GLN A 206 10.76 -2.74 27.41
CA GLN A 206 11.99 -1.98 27.20
C GLN A 206 11.85 -0.54 27.72
N GLY A 207 10.71 0.13 27.48
CA GLY A 207 10.46 1.48 27.99
C GLY A 207 10.41 1.52 29.52
N THR A 208 9.86 0.47 30.14
CA THR A 208 9.86 0.31 31.61
C THR A 208 11.27 0.15 32.15
N LYS A 209 12.11 -0.66 31.48
CA LYS A 209 13.51 -0.88 31.85
C LYS A 209 14.34 0.41 31.76
N MET A 210 14.06 1.27 30.78
CA MET A 210 14.76 2.54 30.56
C MET A 210 14.28 3.68 31.48
N GLY A 211 13.36 3.41 32.42
CA GLY A 211 12.89 4.39 33.39
C GLY A 211 11.88 5.41 32.83
N LEU A 212 11.38 5.20 31.61
CA LEU A 212 10.40 6.07 30.96
C LEU A 212 8.95 5.80 31.43
N GLY A 213 8.73 4.75 32.24
CA GLY A 213 7.41 4.33 32.75
C GLY A 213 6.97 4.93 34.09
N ARG A 214 7.72 5.85 34.71
CA ARG A 214 7.37 6.48 36.00
C ARG A 214 7.65 7.99 35.99
N GLY A 215 6.80 8.76 35.32
CA GLY A 215 6.88 10.22 35.31
C GLY A 215 5.50 10.86 35.31
N GLY A 216 4.70 10.67 36.37
CA GLY A 216 3.38 11.27 36.47
C GLY A 216 2.62 10.85 37.73
N GLY A 217 3.09 11.26 38.91
CA GLY A 217 2.38 10.99 40.16
C GLY A 217 3.26 11.06 41.40
N ALA A 218 4.11 12.08 41.53
CA ALA A 218 4.71 12.40 42.83
C ALA A 218 3.68 13.21 43.63
N GLY A 219 3.27 12.64 44.76
CA GLY A 219 2.22 13.16 45.63
C GLY A 219 2.56 14.53 46.20
N VAL A 220 1.54 15.37 46.27
CA VAL A 220 1.53 16.54 47.15
C VAL A 220 1.24 16.02 48.55
N GLU A 221 2.29 15.76 49.34
CA GLU A 221 2.18 15.72 50.80
C GLU A 221 1.83 17.13 51.28
N GLN A 222 0.57 17.35 51.64
CA GLN A 222 0.17 18.51 52.43
C GLN A 222 0.67 18.30 53.86
N GLY A 223 1.71 19.05 54.22
CA GLY A 223 2.08 19.26 55.61
C GLY A 223 0.93 19.89 56.38
N LYS A 224 0.43 19.17 57.39
CA LYS A 224 -0.35 19.76 58.48
C LYS A 224 0.61 20.54 59.36
N GLU A 225 0.63 21.86 59.22
CA GLU A 225 1.14 22.75 60.26
C GLU A 225 0.09 22.85 61.37
N THR A 226 0.50 22.43 62.56
CA THR A 226 -0.11 22.78 63.85
C THR A 226 0.37 24.16 64.27
N CYS A 227 -0.55 25.13 64.33
CA CYS A 227 -0.60 26.16 65.38
C CYS A 227 -2.00 26.79 65.38
#